data_AF-A0A3S5JNN9-F1
#
_entry.id   AF-A0A3S5JNN9-F1
#
_cell.length_a   1.000
_cell.length_b   1.000
_cell.length_c   1.000
_cell.angle_alpha   90.00
_cell.angle_beta   90.00
_cell.angle_gamma   90.00
#
_symmetry.space_group_name_H-M   'P 1'
#
loop_
_entity.id
_entity.type
_entity.pdbx_description
1 polymer ?
#
loop_
_entity_poly.entity_id
_entity_poly.type
_entity_poly.pdbx_seq_one_letter_code
_entity_poly.pdbx_strand_id
1 'polypeptide(L)' 'MSMVEVKAQVEQALDEIRPFLVNDGGNISLVAIEGDTVIVELEGNCISCSVNQMTLQLGVETTIKKYAPQIKKVVKVN' A
#
# COMPACT_ATOMS: atom_id res chain seq x y z
N MET A 1 -19.50 4.30 -9.16
CA MET A 1 -18.32 3.50 -8.78
C MET A 1 -18.65 2.75 -7.52
N SER A 2 -18.59 1.43 -7.58
CA SER A 2 -18.89 0.55 -6.46
C SER A 2 -17.64 0.33 -5.62
N MET A 3 -17.75 0.10 -4.31
CA MET A 3 -16.59 -0.22 -3.44
C MET A 3 -15.72 -1.37 -3.99
N VAL A 4 -16.32 -2.27 -4.78
CA VAL A 4 -15.65 -3.40 -5.42
C VAL A 4 -14.59 -2.97 -6.45
N GLU A 5 -14.84 -1.92 -7.24
CA GLU A 5 -13.87 -1.42 -8.23
C GLU A 5 -12.63 -0.84 -7.55
N VAL A 6 -12.82 -0.06 -6.49
CA VAL A 6 -11.70 0.54 -5.73
C VAL A 6 -10.83 -0.54 -5.12
N LYS A 7 -11.46 -1.57 -4.52
CA LYS A 7 -10.74 -2.72 -3.96
C LYS A 7 -9.89 -3.41 -5.01
N ALA A 8 -10.46 -3.69 -6.19
CA ALA A 8 -9.73 -4.32 -7.28
C ALA A 8 -8.54 -3.46 -7.75
N GLN A 9 -8.72 -2.15 -7.92
CA GLN A 9 -7.64 -1.23 -8.30
C GLN A 9 -6.51 -1.19 -7.26
N VAL A 10 -6.86 -1.12 -5.98
CA VAL A 10 -5.89 -1.14 -4.88
C VAL A 10 -5.18 -2.49 -4.83
N GLU A 11 -5.90 -3.61 -4.96
CA GLU A 11 -5.30 -4.95 -5.00
C GLU A 11 -4.33 -5.10 -6.18
N GLN A 12 -4.68 -4.62 -7.38
CA GLN A 12 -3.78 -4.62 -8.52
C GLN A 12 -2.52 -3.78 -8.28
N ALA A 13 -2.67 -2.59 -7.67
CA ALA A 13 -1.54 -1.76 -7.31
C ALA A 13 -0.61 -2.49 -6.31
N LEU A 14 -1.19 -3.14 -5.29
CA LEU A 14 -0.43 -3.89 -4.29
C LEU A 14 0.27 -5.11 -4.90
N ASP A 15 -0.37 -5.81 -5.83
CA ASP A 15 0.18 -7.00 -6.47
C ASP A 15 1.44 -6.70 -7.29
N GLU A 16 1.50 -5.51 -7.92
CA GLU A 16 2.74 -5.05 -8.56
C GLU A 16 3.86 -4.77 -7.56
N ILE A 17 3.56 -4.26 -6.36
CA ILE A 17 4.60 -3.83 -5.40
C ILE A 17 5.06 -4.99 -4.51
N ARG A 18 4.18 -5.98 -4.24
CA ARG A 18 4.46 -7.19 -3.46
C ARG A 18 5.77 -7.89 -3.83
N PRO A 19 6.07 -8.23 -5.10
CA PRO A 19 7.32 -8.90 -5.44
C PRO A 19 8.55 -8.04 -5.14
N PHE A 20 8.47 -6.71 -5.24
CA PHE A 20 9.57 -5.83 -4.86
C PHE A 20 9.78 -5.82 -3.35
N LEU A 21 8.69 -5.75 -2.58
CA LEU A 21 8.75 -5.78 -1.11
C LEU A 21 9.27 -7.11 -0.58
N VAL A 22 8.81 -8.23 -1.15
CA VAL A 22 9.25 -9.58 -0.79
C VAL A 22 10.74 -9.77 -1.09
N ASN A 23 11.23 -9.25 -2.21
CA ASN A 23 12.66 -9.24 -2.51
C ASN A 23 13.48 -8.42 -1.51
N ASP A 24 12.91 -7.32 -0.99
CA ASP A 24 13.53 -6.48 0.04
C ASP A 24 13.42 -7.07 1.46
N GLY A 25 12.74 -8.22 1.62
CA GLY A 25 12.53 -8.87 2.92
C GLY A 25 11.34 -8.30 3.72
N GLY A 26 10.34 -7.76 3.03
CA GLY A 26 9.08 -7.33 3.60
C GLY A 26 7.86 -7.78 2.81
N ASN A 27 6.68 -7.30 3.19
CA ASN A 27 5.42 -7.66 2.58
C ASN A 27 4.38 -6.55 2.80
N ILE A 28 3.34 -6.54 1.98
CA ILE A 28 2.21 -5.61 2.10
C ILE A 28 0.89 -6.35 1.90
N SER A 29 -0.05 -6.07 2.79
CA SER A 29 -1.39 -6.64 2.78
C SER A 29 -2.44 -5.53 2.88
N LEU A 30 -3.52 -5.67 2.10
CA LEU A 30 -4.68 -4.80 2.22
C LEU A 30 -5.48 -5.24 3.45
N VAL A 31 -5.70 -4.33 4.40
CA VAL A 31 -6.52 -4.59 5.60
C VAL A 31 -7.96 -4.17 5.34
N ALA A 32 -8.15 -2.90 4.97
CA ALA A 32 -9.47 -2.33 4.76
C ALA A 32 -9.41 -1.08 3.86
N ILE A 33 -10.57 -0.69 3.32
CA ILE A 33 -10.73 0.55 2.56
C ILE A 33 -11.92 1.29 3.16
N GLU A 34 -11.66 2.47 3.72
CA GLU A 34 -12.65 3.36 4.31
C GLU A 34 -12.81 4.61 3.44
N GLY A 35 -13.74 4.57 2.50
CA GLY A 35 -14.00 5.69 1.59
C GLY A 35 -12.78 6.01 0.72
N ASP A 36 -12.13 7.14 1.01
CA ASP A 36 -10.90 7.61 0.36
C ASP A 36 -9.60 7.26 1.12
N THR A 37 -9.71 6.49 2.21
CA THR A 37 -8.56 6.01 2.99
C THR A 37 -8.35 4.52 2.81
N VAL A 38 -7.14 4.12 2.42
CA VAL A 38 -6.75 2.69 2.35
C VAL A 38 -5.92 2.35 3.58
N ILE A 39 -6.29 1.27 4.24
CA ILE A 39 -5.57 0.72 5.39
C ILE A 39 -4.79 -0.50 4.90
N VAL A 40 -3.46 -0.41 5.02
CA VAL A 40 -2.54 -1.49 4.65
C VAL A 40 -1.71 -1.92 5.85
N GLU A 41 -1.34 -3.18 5.88
CA GLU A 41 -0.40 -3.73 6.84
C GLU A 41 0.92 -3.97 6.12
N LEU A 42 1.99 -3.40 6.66
CA LEU A 42 3.35 -3.62 6.18
C LEU A 42 4.02 -4.59 7.13
N GLU A 43 4.52 -5.69 6.59
CA GLU A 43 5.32 -6.69 7.32
C GLU A 43 6.78 -6.64 6.83
N GLY A 44 7.73 -7.04 7.67
CA GLY A 44 9.12 -7.22 7.25
C GLY A 44 10.19 -6.59 8.14
N ASN A 45 11.44 -6.91 7.81
CA ASN A 45 12.63 -6.45 8.52
C ASN A 45 12.99 -4.98 8.24
N CYS A 46 12.38 -4.34 7.24
CA CYS A 46 12.65 -2.95 6.89
C CYS A 46 12.03 -1.94 7.89
N ILE A 47 11.42 -2.43 8.99
CA ILE A 47 10.97 -1.61 10.12
C ILE A 47 12.16 -1.02 10.91
N SER A 48 13.32 -1.68 10.92
CA SER A 48 14.49 -1.23 11.69
C SER A 48 15.44 -0.29 10.94
N CYS A 49 15.18 0.03 9.67
CA CYS A 49 16.00 0.99 8.91
C CYS A 49 15.30 2.36 8.87
N SER A 50 15.48 3.14 9.94
CA SER A 50 14.81 4.43 10.22
C SER A 50 14.89 5.49 9.12
N VAL A 51 15.68 5.25 8.06
CA VAL A 51 15.91 6.17 6.95
C VAL A 51 15.04 5.90 5.71
N ASN A 52 14.39 4.73 5.57
CA ASN A 52 13.71 4.35 4.31
C ASN A 52 12.19 4.13 4.40
N GLN A 53 11.57 4.19 5.59
CA GLN A 53 10.12 3.99 5.71
C GLN A 53 9.30 5.09 5.01
N MET A 54 9.77 6.34 5.05
CA MET A 54 9.07 7.46 4.42
C MET A 54 9.07 7.33 2.89
N THR A 55 10.19 6.95 2.29
CA THR A 55 10.34 6.75 0.83
C THR A 55 9.50 5.58 0.33
N LEU A 56 9.52 4.46 1.05
CA LEU A 56 8.73 3.27 0.70
C LEU A 56 7.23 3.56 0.78
N GLN A 57 6.78 4.21 1.86
CA GLN A 57 5.38 4.58 2.03
C GLN A 57 4.91 5.56 0.95
N LEU A 58 5.73 6.54 0.58
CA LEU A 58 5.46 7.45 -0.53
C LEU A 58 5.36 6.72 -1.87
N GLY A 59 6.23 5.75 -2.13
CA GLY A 59 6.20 4.92 -3.33
C GLY A 59 4.90 4.10 -3.42
N VAL A 60 4.54 3.41 -2.34
CA VAL A 60 3.29 2.64 -2.25
C VAL A 60 2.07 3.54 -2.43
N GLU A 61 2.02 4.68 -1.73
CA GLU A 61 0.90 5.62 -1.85
C GLU A 61 0.77 6.19 -3.26
N THR A 62 1.88 6.52 -3.91
CA THR A 62 1.90 7.03 -5.28
C THR A 62 1.38 5.98 -6.27
N THR A 63 1.81 4.72 -6.13
CA THR A 63 1.32 3.63 -6.97
C THR A 63 -0.16 3.39 -6.75
N ILE A 64 -0.63 3.33 -5.50
CA ILE A 64 -2.06 3.19 -5.20
C ILE A 64 -2.87 4.34 -5.81
N LYS A 65 -2.42 5.59 -5.68
CA LYS A 65 -3.07 6.77 -6.28
C LYS A 65 -3.09 6.74 -7.81
N LYS A 66 -2.09 6.12 -8.44
CA LYS A 66 -2.04 5.95 -9.91
C LYS A 66 -3.15 5.03 -10.41
N TYR A 67 -3.43 3.95 -9.68
CA TYR A 67 -4.50 3.01 -10.01
C TYR A 67 -5.87 3.48 -9.51
N ALA A 68 -5.92 4.03 -8.30
CA ALA A 68 -7.11 4.47 -7.60
C ALA A 68 -6.95 5.96 -7.16
N PRO A 69 -7.11 6.92 -8.09
CA PRO A 69 -6.93 8.36 -7.80
C PRO A 69 -7.95 8.92 -6.79
N GLN A 70 -9.03 8.19 -6.51
CA GLN A 70 -9.99 8.50 -5.45
C GLN A 70 -9.41 8.34 -4.04
N ILE A 71 -8.33 7.57 -3.88
CA ILE A 71 -7.67 7.39 -2.59
C ILE A 71 -6.84 8.63 -2.27
N LYS A 72 -7.18 9.29 -1.16
CA LYS A 72 -6.46 10.48 -0.69
C LYS A 72 -5.35 10.13 0.29
N LYS A 73 -5.56 9.09 1.09
CA LYS A 73 -4.68 8.75 2.19
C LYS A 73 -4.43 7.25 2.26
N VAL A 74 -3.18 6.87 2.48
CA VAL A 74 -2.83 5.48 2.81
C VAL A 74 -2.34 5.45 4.26
N VAL A 75 -3.00 4.65 5.08
CA VAL A 75 -2.66 4.44 6.48
C VAL A 75 -2.01 3.08 6.61
N LYS A 76 -0.81 3.04 7.17
CA LYS A 76 -0.22 1.77 7.62
C LYS A 76 -0.71 1.45 9.02
N VAL A 77 -1.08 0.20 9.28
CA VAL A 77 -1.33 -0.32 10.63
C VAL A 77 -0.17 -1.24 11.01
N ASN A 78 0.81 -0.69 11.74
CA ASN A 78 1.84 -1.37 12.54
C ASN A 78 2.79 -0.32 13.15
#